data_AF-A0A831JLK0-F1
#
_entry.id   AF-A0A831JLK0-F1
#
_cell.length_a   1.000
_cell.length_b   1.000
_cell.length_c   1.000
_cell.angle_alpha   90.00
_cell.angle_beta   90.00
_cell.angle_gamma   90.00
#
_symmetry.space_group_name_H-M   'P 1'
#
loop_
_entity.id
_entity.type
_entity.pdbx_description
1 polymer ?
#
loop_
_entity_poly.entity_id
_entity_poly.type
_entity_poly.pdbx_seq_one_letter_code
_entity_poly.pdbx_strand_id
1 'polypeptide(L)'
;FLPEEDGLTFHLNACFTDSLRRNRVEGHAAGDIRLEKICGPVEQVDDTTFTVRFYRMGMYNPRRTSDIWLLASHPGDKHYKGAVQQVNLRIPYRLTEGKRQHILFQGLEDVKAGSAPLPLKAVSDCGLPVYYYVKEGPARITANNTLEFTPIPPRSRFPVKVTVVAWQYGLKGKVQTAEPVERSFYIYK
;
A
#
# COMPACT_ATOMS: atom_id res chain seq x y z
N PHE A 1 8.96 11.93 -6.24
CA PHE A 1 8.01 10.86 -6.63
C PHE A 1 7.63 11.06 -8.08
N LEU A 2 8.05 10.15 -8.94
CA LEU A 2 7.77 10.11 -10.37
C LEU A 2 7.32 8.68 -10.67
N PRO A 3 6.00 8.40 -10.63
CA PRO A 3 5.52 7.06 -10.87
C PRO A 3 5.52 6.74 -12.37
N GLU A 4 5.38 5.46 -12.68
CA GLU A 4 5.06 4.93 -14.01
C GLU A 4 3.66 5.39 -14.46
N GLU A 5 3.23 4.93 -15.63
CA GLU A 5 1.95 5.31 -16.24
C GLU A 5 0.73 4.95 -15.37
N ASP A 6 0.84 3.93 -14.52
CA ASP A 6 -0.20 3.51 -13.57
C ASP A 6 -0.42 4.51 -12.41
N GLY A 7 0.49 5.48 -12.26
CA GLY A 7 0.45 6.50 -11.21
C GLY A 7 0.81 6.01 -9.80
N LEU A 8 1.17 4.72 -9.65
CA LEU A 8 1.36 4.06 -8.35
C LEU A 8 2.74 3.43 -8.21
N THR A 9 3.28 2.87 -9.29
CA THR A 9 4.56 2.16 -9.30
C THR A 9 5.70 3.15 -9.48
N PHE A 10 6.75 3.02 -8.70
CA PHE A 10 7.93 3.87 -8.75
C PHE A 10 9.19 3.10 -8.40
N HIS A 11 10.31 3.60 -8.90
CA HIS A 11 11.63 3.00 -8.72
C HIS A 11 12.47 3.80 -7.74
N LEU A 12 13.17 3.10 -6.84
CA LEU A 12 14.10 3.68 -5.90
C LEU A 12 15.38 2.85 -5.86
N ASN A 13 16.52 3.52 -6.03
CA ASN A 13 17.84 2.91 -5.91
C ASN A 13 18.64 3.61 -4.82
N ALA A 14 19.40 2.84 -4.05
CA ALA A 14 20.38 3.36 -3.10
C ALA A 14 21.78 3.38 -3.72
N CYS A 15 22.65 4.24 -3.19
CA CYS A 15 24.05 4.28 -3.58
C CYS A 15 24.94 4.66 -2.40
N PHE A 16 26.21 4.24 -2.45
CA PHE A 16 27.21 4.71 -1.51
C PHE A 16 27.62 6.14 -1.85
N THR A 17 27.79 6.97 -0.82
CA THR A 17 28.14 8.38 -0.98
C THR A 17 29.25 8.78 -0.03
N ASP A 18 29.85 9.95 -0.27
CA ASP A 18 30.73 10.61 0.68
C ASP A 18 29.98 10.95 2.00
N SER A 19 30.73 11.32 3.03
CA SER A 19 30.14 11.66 4.35
C SER A 19 29.15 12.83 4.29
N LEU A 20 29.25 13.68 3.25
CA LEU A 20 28.35 14.81 3.00
C LEU A 20 27.14 14.43 2.15
N ARG A 21 27.05 13.19 1.66
CA ARG A 21 25.98 12.66 0.79
C ARG A 21 25.81 13.43 -0.52
N ARG A 22 26.90 14.00 -1.04
CA ARG A 22 26.88 14.83 -2.26
C ARG A 22 27.32 14.05 -3.50
N ASN A 23 28.33 13.21 -3.34
CA ASN A 23 28.93 12.48 -4.44
C ASN A 23 28.86 10.98 -4.18
N ARG A 24 28.65 10.22 -5.25
CA ARG A 24 28.82 8.76 -5.20
C ARG A 24 30.30 8.44 -5.00
N VAL A 25 30.55 7.35 -4.30
CA VAL A 25 31.91 6.83 -4.09
C VAL A 25 32.01 5.44 -4.69
N GLU A 26 33.18 5.11 -5.23
CA GLU A 26 33.50 3.76 -5.74
C GLU A 26 34.20 2.90 -4.68
N GLY A 27 34.76 3.54 -3.64
CA GLY A 27 35.45 2.88 -2.53
C GLY A 27 34.47 2.33 -1.49
N HIS A 28 33.79 1.23 -1.81
CA HIS A 28 32.88 0.54 -0.89
C HIS A 28 32.96 -0.99 -1.07
N ALA A 29 32.33 -1.73 -0.15
CA ALA A 29 32.22 -3.17 -0.27
C ALA A 29 31.43 -3.57 -1.52
N ALA A 30 31.78 -4.72 -2.11
CA ALA A 30 31.04 -5.29 -3.21
C ALA A 30 29.66 -5.81 -2.77
N GLY A 31 28.71 -5.82 -3.69
CA GLY A 31 27.32 -6.23 -3.45
C GLY A 31 26.33 -5.07 -3.50
N ASP A 32 25.06 -5.42 -3.64
CA ASP A 32 23.97 -4.45 -3.78
C ASP A 32 23.44 -4.00 -2.42
N ILE A 33 23.06 -2.71 -2.35
CA ILE A 33 22.35 -2.17 -1.20
C ILE A 33 20.91 -2.68 -1.24
N ARG A 34 20.47 -3.35 -0.18
CA ARG A 34 19.11 -3.86 -0.05
C ARG A 34 18.20 -2.77 0.50
N LEU A 35 17.09 -2.53 -0.20
CA LEU A 35 16.00 -1.72 0.31
C LEU A 35 14.93 -2.63 0.93
N GLU A 36 14.41 -2.25 2.08
CA GLU A 36 13.32 -2.98 2.75
C GLU A 36 12.26 -2.01 3.26
N LYS A 37 10.99 -2.38 3.10
CA LYS A 37 9.87 -1.64 3.68
C LYS A 37 9.83 -1.78 5.20
N ILE A 38 9.89 -0.66 5.92
CA ILE A 38 9.57 -0.59 7.35
C ILE A 38 8.05 -0.45 7.53
N CYS A 39 7.48 0.64 7.01
CA CYS A 39 6.04 0.90 7.08
C CYS A 39 5.58 1.95 6.05
N GLY A 40 4.27 2.20 6.02
CA GLY A 40 3.65 3.15 5.09
C GLY A 40 2.87 2.49 3.96
N PRO A 41 2.21 3.30 3.12
CA PRO A 41 1.29 2.86 2.08
C PRO A 41 2.04 2.35 0.83
N VAL A 42 2.91 1.37 0.99
CA VAL A 42 3.73 0.83 -0.10
C VAL A 42 3.76 -0.69 -0.06
N GLU A 43 3.82 -1.33 -1.21
CA GLU A 43 4.17 -2.72 -1.39
C GLU A 43 5.50 -2.78 -2.12
N GLN A 44 6.42 -3.59 -1.63
CA GLN A 44 7.72 -3.80 -2.25
C GLN A 44 7.58 -4.97 -3.22
N VAL A 45 7.73 -4.69 -4.52
CA VAL A 45 7.55 -5.67 -5.60
C VAL A 45 8.85 -6.44 -5.81
N ASP A 46 9.97 -5.72 -5.79
CA ASP A 46 11.32 -6.27 -5.83
C ASP A 46 12.30 -5.33 -5.07
N ASP A 47 13.61 -5.52 -5.26
CA ASP A 47 14.65 -4.75 -4.56
C ASP A 47 14.60 -3.24 -4.83
N THR A 48 14.06 -2.82 -5.98
CA THR A 48 14.08 -1.43 -6.44
C THR A 48 12.70 -0.89 -6.82
N THR A 49 11.74 -1.77 -7.06
CA THR A 49 10.38 -1.45 -7.50
C THR A 49 9.41 -1.46 -6.33
N PHE A 50 8.67 -0.36 -6.19
CA PHE A 50 7.68 -0.17 -5.15
C PHE A 50 6.36 0.30 -5.74
N THR A 51 5.24 -0.15 -5.19
CA THR A 51 3.92 0.31 -5.61
C THR A 51 3.15 0.88 -4.43
N VAL A 52 2.51 2.04 -4.62
CA VAL A 52 1.65 2.63 -3.59
C VAL A 52 0.45 1.70 -3.31
N ARG A 53 0.28 1.33 -2.04
CA ARG A 53 -0.78 0.46 -1.53
C ARG A 53 -1.26 0.94 -0.17
N PHE A 54 -2.40 1.64 -0.15
CA PHE A 54 -3.04 2.00 1.11
C PHE A 54 -3.53 0.76 1.85
N TYR A 55 -3.48 0.84 3.18
CA TYR A 55 -3.81 -0.25 4.08
C TYR A 55 -4.66 0.28 5.24
N ARG A 56 -4.92 -0.55 6.26
CA ARG A 56 -5.82 -0.25 7.40
C ARG A 56 -5.57 1.08 8.15
N MET A 57 -4.45 1.77 7.94
CA MET A 57 -4.23 3.15 8.44
C MET A 57 -5.11 4.21 7.77
N GLY A 58 -5.67 3.88 6.61
CA GLY A 58 -6.62 4.72 5.89
C GLY A 58 -6.01 5.93 5.19
N MET A 59 -6.91 6.74 4.64
CA MET A 59 -6.63 7.77 3.65
C MET A 59 -6.89 9.20 4.17
N TYR A 60 -7.03 9.38 5.48
CA TYR A 60 -7.28 10.68 6.11
C TYR A 60 -6.33 10.98 7.28
N ASN A 61 -5.27 10.19 7.46
CA ASN A 61 -4.30 10.43 8.52
C ASN A 61 -3.17 11.34 8.00
N PRO A 62 -3.15 12.64 8.35
CA PRO A 62 -2.21 13.60 7.76
C PRO A 62 -0.73 13.30 8.07
N ARG A 63 -0.46 12.48 9.10
CA ARG A 63 0.90 12.11 9.55
C ARG A 63 1.38 10.76 9.02
N ARG A 64 0.50 9.97 8.37
CA ARG A 64 0.82 8.57 8.01
C ARG A 64 0.36 8.17 6.62
N THR A 65 -0.68 8.81 6.09
CA THR A 65 -1.26 8.42 4.81
C THR A 65 -0.28 8.57 3.66
N SER A 66 0.63 9.53 3.69
CA SER A 66 1.60 9.77 2.60
C SER A 66 3.02 9.29 2.91
N ASP A 67 3.29 8.90 4.17
CA ASP A 67 4.65 8.67 4.65
C ASP A 67 5.05 7.20 4.48
N ILE A 68 6.10 6.98 3.70
CA ILE A 68 6.72 5.69 3.46
C ILE A 68 8.07 5.68 4.18
N TRP A 69 8.29 4.67 5.02
CA TRP A 69 9.55 4.44 5.70
C TRP A 69 10.21 3.18 5.15
N LEU A 70 11.43 3.35 4.65
CA LEU A 70 12.26 2.28 4.12
C LEU A 70 13.58 2.21 4.91
N LEU A 71 14.24 1.06 4.78
CA LEU A 71 15.57 0.79 5.29
C LEU A 71 16.48 0.47 4.11
N ALA A 72 17.61 1.15 4.00
CA ALA A 72 18.69 0.76 3.10
C ALA A 72 19.77 0.08 3.92
N SER A 73 20.20 -1.12 3.54
CA SER A 73 21.19 -1.89 4.29
C SER A 73 22.24 -2.53 3.40
N HIS A 74 23.46 -2.59 3.90
CA HIS A 74 24.55 -3.33 3.28
C HIS A 74 25.41 -3.99 4.37
N PRO A 75 25.73 -5.29 4.26
CA PRO A 75 26.47 -6.02 5.31
C PRO A 75 27.93 -5.58 5.46
N GLY A 76 28.50 -4.97 4.41
CA GLY A 76 29.92 -4.62 4.35
C GLY A 76 30.78 -5.82 3.97
N ASP A 77 32.08 -5.72 4.20
CA ASP A 77 33.06 -6.78 3.99
C ASP A 77 34.23 -6.67 5.00
N LYS A 78 35.36 -7.32 4.71
CA LYS A 78 36.55 -7.28 5.58
C LYS A 78 37.24 -5.90 5.67
N HIS A 79 36.99 -4.99 4.73
CA HIS A 79 37.58 -3.66 4.69
C HIS A 79 36.57 -2.56 5.03
N TYR A 80 35.29 -2.75 4.71
CA TYR A 80 34.23 -1.78 4.92
C TYR A 80 33.19 -2.30 5.91
N LYS A 81 32.89 -1.53 6.94
CA LYS A 81 31.86 -1.87 7.92
C LYS A 81 30.47 -1.86 7.28
N GLY A 82 29.62 -2.79 7.69
CA GLY A 82 28.20 -2.78 7.34
C GLY A 82 27.50 -1.48 7.76
N ALA A 83 26.52 -1.09 6.96
CA ALA A 83 25.80 0.16 7.12
C ALA A 83 24.30 -0.07 6.97
N VAL A 84 23.54 0.68 7.77
CA VAL A 84 22.08 0.71 7.73
C VAL A 84 21.65 2.17 7.79
N GLN A 85 20.77 2.58 6.89
CA GLN A 85 20.24 3.93 6.81
C GLN A 85 18.73 3.90 6.61
N GLN A 86 18.02 4.67 7.42
CA GLN A 86 16.59 4.84 7.28
C GLN A 86 16.28 5.93 6.26
N VAL A 87 15.27 5.70 5.44
CA VAL A 87 14.81 6.64 4.41
C VAL A 87 13.32 6.92 4.63
N ASN A 88 12.96 8.19 4.67
CA ASN A 88 11.56 8.63 4.63
C ASN A 88 11.27 9.21 3.25
N LEU A 89 10.21 8.71 2.61
CA LEU A 89 9.68 9.24 1.37
C LEU A 89 8.23 9.65 1.58
N ARG A 90 7.85 10.79 0.99
CA ARG A 90 6.47 11.25 1.01
C ARG A 90 5.89 11.28 -0.40
N ILE A 91 4.79 10.58 -0.60
CA ILE A 91 4.04 10.65 -1.86
C ILE A 91 3.13 11.89 -1.87
N PRO A 92 2.87 12.50 -3.04
CA PRO A 92 1.87 13.56 -3.16
C PRO A 92 0.50 13.03 -2.74
N TYR A 93 -0.18 13.69 -1.81
CA TYR A 93 -1.50 13.25 -1.37
C TYR A 93 -2.24 14.42 -0.69
N ARG A 94 -3.49 14.73 -1.01
CA ARG A 94 -4.33 14.17 -2.10
C ARG A 94 -3.98 14.77 -3.46
N LEU A 95 -4.22 14.02 -4.54
CA LEU A 95 -4.20 14.59 -5.88
C LEU A 95 -5.50 15.37 -6.08
N THR A 96 -5.40 16.68 -6.27
CA THR A 96 -6.54 17.61 -6.43
C THR A 96 -6.66 18.18 -7.85
N GLU A 97 -5.66 17.96 -8.70
CA GLU A 97 -5.66 18.40 -10.10
C GLU A 97 -6.30 17.34 -11.03
N GLY A 98 -6.89 17.81 -12.12
CA GLY A 98 -7.51 16.97 -13.15
C GLY A 98 -8.99 16.65 -12.89
N LYS A 99 -9.51 15.64 -13.59
CA LYS A 99 -10.91 15.21 -13.51
C LYS A 99 -11.19 14.54 -12.16
N ARG A 100 -12.28 14.95 -11.50
CA ARG A 100 -12.79 14.26 -10.30
C ARG A 100 -13.33 12.88 -10.69
N GLN A 101 -13.06 11.88 -9.86
CA GLN A 101 -13.56 10.51 -10.03
C GLN A 101 -14.36 10.04 -8.81
N HIS A 102 -15.23 9.05 -9.03
CA HIS A 102 -16.03 8.39 -8.01
C HIS A 102 -15.90 6.87 -8.13
N ILE A 103 -15.93 6.20 -6.97
CA ILE A 103 -15.93 4.75 -6.89
C ILE A 103 -17.37 4.29 -6.69
N LEU A 104 -17.88 3.46 -7.59
CA LEU A 104 -19.10 2.69 -7.39
C LEU A 104 -18.72 1.36 -6.76
N PHE A 105 -19.03 1.18 -5.47
CA PHE A 105 -18.85 -0.08 -4.76
C PHE A 105 -20.19 -0.49 -4.15
N GLN A 106 -20.79 -1.58 -4.64
CA GLN A 106 -22.09 -2.04 -4.14
C GLN A 106 -22.00 -2.52 -2.68
N GLY A 107 -23.16 -2.58 -2.01
CA GLY A 107 -23.26 -3.20 -0.70
C GLY A 107 -22.75 -4.63 -0.72
N LEU A 108 -22.08 -5.05 0.34
CA LEU A 108 -21.75 -6.45 0.56
C LEU A 108 -22.85 -7.04 1.44
N GLU A 109 -23.33 -8.21 1.07
CA GLU A 109 -24.33 -8.91 1.87
C GLU A 109 -23.68 -9.55 3.09
N ASP A 110 -24.49 -9.72 4.11
CA ASP A 110 -24.17 -10.48 5.30
C ASP A 110 -23.96 -11.96 4.97
N VAL A 111 -22.99 -12.58 5.62
CA VAL A 111 -22.57 -13.97 5.30
C VAL A 111 -22.54 -14.85 6.54
N LYS A 112 -22.50 -16.16 6.33
CA LYS A 112 -22.32 -17.14 7.41
C LYS A 112 -20.83 -17.43 7.64
N ALA A 113 -20.47 -17.79 8.86
CA ALA A 113 -19.14 -18.28 9.16
C ALA A 113 -18.84 -19.53 8.30
N GLY A 114 -17.69 -19.53 7.61
CA GLY A 114 -17.31 -20.58 6.67
C GLY A 114 -17.85 -20.39 5.25
N SER A 115 -18.49 -19.25 4.94
CA SER A 115 -18.84 -18.88 3.56
C SER A 115 -17.61 -18.81 2.65
N ALA A 116 -17.84 -19.07 1.37
CA ALA A 116 -16.82 -18.97 0.33
C ALA A 116 -16.30 -17.51 0.19
N PRO A 117 -15.08 -17.32 -0.35
CA PRO A 117 -14.55 -15.99 -0.63
C PRO A 117 -15.47 -15.16 -1.53
N LEU A 118 -15.56 -13.85 -1.27
CA LEU A 118 -16.47 -12.93 -1.96
C LEU A 118 -15.71 -12.05 -2.97
N PRO A 119 -16.07 -12.05 -4.27
CA PRO A 119 -15.44 -11.16 -5.23
C PRO A 119 -15.84 -9.69 -5.00
N LEU A 120 -14.86 -8.79 -5.00
CA LEU A 120 -15.09 -7.35 -4.86
C LEU A 120 -15.13 -6.68 -6.22
N LYS A 121 -16.25 -6.01 -6.51
CA LYS A 121 -16.57 -5.45 -7.84
C LYS A 121 -16.80 -3.95 -7.80
N ALA A 122 -15.90 -3.21 -7.15
CA ALA A 122 -15.90 -1.76 -7.24
C ALA A 122 -15.32 -1.27 -8.58
N VAL A 123 -15.86 -0.18 -9.09
CA VAL A 123 -15.49 0.41 -10.38
C VAL A 123 -15.29 1.91 -10.21
N SER A 124 -14.26 2.47 -10.85
CA SER A 124 -14.09 3.92 -10.97
C SER A 124 -14.80 4.44 -12.23
N ASP A 125 -15.52 5.56 -12.10
CA ASP A 125 -16.14 6.25 -13.25
C ASP A 125 -15.12 6.81 -14.27
N CYS A 126 -13.83 6.80 -13.92
CA CYS A 126 -12.72 7.15 -14.80
C CYS A 126 -11.99 5.93 -15.37
N GLY A 127 -12.50 4.72 -15.16
CA GLY A 127 -11.94 3.47 -15.71
C GLY A 127 -10.61 3.03 -15.09
N LEU A 128 -10.17 3.70 -14.01
CA LEU A 128 -8.93 3.35 -13.31
C LEU A 128 -9.13 2.10 -12.43
N PRO A 129 -8.06 1.30 -12.21
CA PRO A 129 -8.13 0.15 -11.33
C PRO A 129 -8.43 0.58 -9.89
N VAL A 130 -9.38 -0.11 -9.27
CA VAL A 130 -9.75 0.09 -7.86
C VAL A 130 -9.08 -0.96 -7.01
N TYR A 131 -8.52 -0.52 -5.88
CA TYR A 131 -7.82 -1.37 -4.92
C TYR A 131 -8.60 -1.42 -3.61
N TYR A 132 -8.29 -2.42 -2.78
CA TYR A 132 -9.01 -2.66 -1.54
C TYR A 132 -8.07 -2.86 -0.36
N TYR A 133 -8.57 -2.55 0.83
CA TYR A 133 -8.01 -3.08 2.07
C TYR A 133 -9.13 -3.40 3.06
N VAL A 134 -8.87 -4.36 3.96
CA VAL A 134 -9.73 -4.62 5.10
C VAL A 134 -9.36 -3.65 6.22
N LYS A 135 -10.32 -2.80 6.61
CA LYS A 135 -10.16 -1.84 7.71
C LYS A 135 -10.32 -2.55 9.06
N GLU A 136 -11.29 -3.44 9.15
CA GLU A 136 -11.56 -4.25 10.33
C GLU A 136 -12.25 -5.58 9.96
N GLY A 137 -12.11 -6.58 10.84
CA GLY A 137 -12.75 -7.89 10.71
C GLY A 137 -11.81 -9.02 10.24
N PRO A 138 -12.24 -10.29 10.40
CA PRO A 138 -11.45 -11.47 10.08
C PRO A 138 -11.48 -11.77 8.57
N ALA A 139 -10.84 -10.93 7.77
CA ALA A 139 -10.74 -11.11 6.34
C ALA A 139 -9.44 -10.52 5.78
N ARG A 140 -9.05 -10.97 4.59
CA ARG A 140 -7.93 -10.44 3.80
C ARG A 140 -8.33 -10.30 2.33
N ILE A 141 -7.66 -9.40 1.63
CA ILE A 141 -7.82 -9.21 0.18
C ILE A 141 -6.78 -10.09 -0.52
N THR A 142 -7.21 -10.87 -1.51
CA THR A 142 -6.31 -11.63 -2.38
C THR A 142 -5.94 -10.83 -3.63
N ALA A 143 -4.92 -11.30 -4.38
CA ALA A 143 -4.47 -10.65 -5.61
C ALA A 143 -5.57 -10.47 -6.68
N ASN A 144 -6.60 -11.32 -6.66
CA ASN A 144 -7.71 -11.29 -7.63
C ASN A 144 -8.90 -10.43 -7.16
N ASN A 145 -8.67 -9.48 -6.24
CA ASN A 145 -9.71 -8.66 -5.64
C ASN A 145 -10.84 -9.47 -4.97
N THR A 146 -10.48 -10.59 -4.34
CA THR A 146 -11.42 -11.42 -3.60
C THR A 146 -11.21 -11.23 -2.10
N LEU A 147 -12.29 -11.07 -1.36
CA LEU A 147 -12.31 -11.05 0.08
C LEU A 147 -12.34 -12.48 0.61
N GLU A 148 -11.24 -12.92 1.21
CA GLU A 148 -11.12 -14.23 1.83
C GLU A 148 -11.27 -14.10 3.34
N PHE A 149 -12.15 -14.92 3.93
CA PHE A 149 -12.38 -14.93 5.37
C PHE A 149 -11.26 -15.68 6.09
N THR A 150 -10.72 -15.07 7.14
CA THR A 150 -9.73 -15.71 8.02
C THR A 150 -10.43 -16.42 9.17
N PRO A 151 -9.78 -17.40 9.83
CA PRO A 151 -10.36 -18.08 10.99
C PRO A 151 -10.85 -17.09 12.06
N ILE A 152 -12.12 -17.24 12.46
CA ILE A 152 -12.73 -16.47 13.54
C ILE A 152 -12.42 -17.17 14.87
N PRO A 153 -11.88 -16.47 15.88
CA PRO A 153 -11.62 -17.08 17.18
C PRO A 153 -12.89 -17.74 17.77
N PRO A 154 -12.83 -18.97 18.32
CA PRO A 154 -14.02 -19.74 18.73
C PRO A 154 -14.96 -19.06 19.74
N ARG A 155 -14.43 -18.13 20.56
CA ARG A 155 -15.19 -17.37 21.58
C ARG A 155 -15.59 -15.96 21.12
N SER A 156 -15.50 -15.67 19.83
CA SER A 156 -15.92 -14.37 19.28
C SER A 156 -17.41 -14.17 19.48
N ARG A 157 -17.81 -12.94 19.80
CA ARG A 157 -19.22 -12.56 19.86
C ARG A 157 -19.71 -12.29 18.45
N PHE A 158 -20.72 -13.04 18.02
CA PHE A 158 -21.39 -12.83 16.74
C PHE A 158 -22.53 -11.82 16.90
N PRO A 159 -22.87 -11.07 15.83
CA PRO A 159 -22.21 -11.07 14.54
C PRO A 159 -20.85 -10.35 14.54
N VAL A 160 -19.90 -10.82 13.74
CA VAL A 160 -18.58 -10.20 13.59
C VAL A 160 -18.61 -9.23 12.41
N LYS A 161 -18.34 -7.95 12.68
CA LYS A 161 -18.31 -6.91 11.64
C LYS A 161 -17.04 -7.02 10.79
N VAL A 162 -17.20 -6.90 9.48
CA VAL A 162 -16.12 -6.73 8.51
C VAL A 162 -16.33 -5.40 7.78
N THR A 163 -15.28 -4.59 7.67
CA THR A 163 -15.32 -3.36 6.86
C THR A 163 -14.22 -3.40 5.81
N VAL A 164 -14.62 -3.31 4.55
CA VAL A 164 -13.74 -3.26 3.38
C VAL A 164 -13.79 -1.85 2.81
N VAL A 165 -12.64 -1.33 2.42
CA VAL A 165 -12.52 -0.01 1.79
C VAL A 165 -12.01 -0.16 0.37
N ALA A 166 -12.77 0.36 -0.59
CA ALA A 166 -12.35 0.52 -1.96
C ALA A 166 -11.72 1.90 -2.15
N TRP A 167 -10.57 1.97 -2.81
CA TRP A 167 -9.82 3.21 -3.01
C TRP A 167 -9.18 3.33 -4.39
N GLN A 168 -8.96 4.57 -4.81
CA GLN A 168 -8.29 4.92 -6.05
C GLN A 168 -7.45 6.20 -5.84
N TYR A 169 -6.15 6.13 -6.14
CA TYR A 169 -5.20 7.22 -5.87
C TYR A 169 -5.29 8.43 -6.83
N GLY A 170 -5.64 8.20 -8.09
CA GLY A 170 -5.66 9.16 -9.18
C GLY A 170 -4.43 9.03 -10.10
N LEU A 171 -4.37 9.91 -11.09
CA LEU A 171 -3.23 10.10 -11.99
C LEU A 171 -2.81 11.56 -11.92
N LYS A 172 -1.55 11.82 -11.55
CA LYS A 172 -1.04 13.18 -11.31
C LYS A 172 -1.36 14.11 -12.51
N GLY A 173 -2.04 15.22 -12.24
CA GLY A 173 -2.44 16.23 -13.24
C GLY A 173 -3.60 15.83 -14.17
N LYS A 174 -4.06 14.57 -14.14
CA LYS A 174 -5.11 14.05 -15.04
C LYS A 174 -6.38 13.65 -14.31
N VAL A 175 -6.26 12.91 -13.21
CA VAL A 175 -7.38 12.38 -12.42
C VAL A 175 -7.10 12.56 -10.93
N GLN A 176 -8.05 13.13 -10.20
CA GLN A 176 -7.94 13.38 -8.77
C GLN A 176 -7.96 12.08 -7.96
N THR A 177 -7.53 12.13 -6.70
CA THR A 177 -7.75 11.02 -5.75
C THR A 177 -9.25 10.86 -5.50
N ALA A 178 -9.75 9.62 -5.62
CA ALA A 178 -11.15 9.32 -5.32
C ALA A 178 -11.42 9.43 -3.81
N GLU A 179 -12.64 9.81 -3.43
CA GLU A 179 -13.11 9.54 -2.07
C GLU A 179 -13.22 8.01 -1.88
N PRO A 180 -12.55 7.42 -0.87
CA PRO A 180 -12.65 6.00 -0.58
C PRO A 180 -14.08 5.63 -0.17
N VAL A 181 -14.54 4.46 -0.60
CA VAL A 181 -15.87 3.95 -0.29
C VAL A 181 -15.76 2.77 0.66
N GLU A 182 -16.35 2.91 1.84
CA GLU A 182 -16.40 1.85 2.85
C GLU A 182 -17.68 1.01 2.70
N ARG A 183 -17.54 -0.30 2.80
CA ARG A 183 -18.65 -1.25 2.89
C ARG A 183 -18.46 -2.14 4.10
N SER A 184 -19.46 -2.10 4.97
CA SER A 184 -19.54 -2.96 6.15
C SER A 184 -20.63 -3.99 5.95
N PHE A 185 -20.35 -5.20 6.42
CA PHE A 185 -21.30 -6.30 6.52
C PHE A 185 -20.91 -7.14 7.74
N TYR A 186 -21.74 -8.12 8.03
CA TYR A 186 -21.64 -8.93 9.22
C TYR A 186 -21.50 -10.41 8.87
N ILE A 187 -20.63 -11.10 9.63
CA ILE A 187 -20.53 -12.54 9.62
C ILE A 187 -21.38 -13.08 10.78
N TYR A 188 -22.35 -13.91 10.46
CA TYR A 188 -23.23 -14.61 11.40
C TYR A 188 -22.78 -16.06 11.57
N LYS A 189 -23.41 -16.76 12.52
CA LYS A 189 -23.08 -18.14 12.84
C LYS A 189 -23.70 -19.13 11.86
#